data_AF-A0A957A7Y0-F1
#
_entry.id   AF-A0A957A7Y0-F1
#
_cell.length_a   1.000
_cell.length_b   1.000
_cell.length_c   1.000
_cell.angle_alpha   90.00
_cell.angle_beta   90.00
_cell.angle_gamma   90.00
#
_symmetry.space_group_name_H-M   'P 1'
#
loop_
_entity.id
_entity.type
_entity.pdbx_description
1 polymer ?
#
loop_
_entity_poly.entity_id
_entity_poly.type
_entity_poly.pdbx_seq_one_letter_code
_entity_poly.pdbx_strand_id
1 'polypeptide(L)'
;MASRRPRRPAGAFASYASPDALESPARFIATLKSEDGLAVAGAWVSIHLHGPGLLRPEGAYDGRGFTFQQTDDSGVLAFTWLPAHRSTDGPIRIGASSASPGNLRLRRL
;
A
#
# COMPACT_ATOMS: atom_id res chain seq x y z
N MET A 1 -38.68 1.77 12.42
CA MET A 1 -38.23 1.04 11.21
C MET A 1 -36.87 1.63 10.81
N ALA A 2 -35.76 1.02 11.22
CA ALA A 2 -34.43 1.58 10.97
C ALA A 2 -33.94 1.15 9.57
N SER A 3 -33.79 2.11 8.65
CA SER A 3 -33.12 1.89 7.37
C SER A 3 -31.68 1.42 7.63
N ARG A 4 -31.43 0.12 7.45
CA ARG A 4 -30.07 -0.42 7.35
C ARG A 4 -29.48 0.14 6.05
N ARG A 5 -28.67 1.21 6.17
CA ARG A 5 -27.81 1.66 5.07
C ARG A 5 -27.02 0.44 4.57
N PRO A 6 -26.88 0.24 3.26
CA PRO A 6 -26.04 -0.83 2.74
C PRO A 6 -24.66 -0.69 3.40
N ARG A 7 -24.26 -1.70 4.18
CA ARG A 7 -22.88 -1.78 4.66
C ARG A 7 -22.05 -1.87 3.40
N ARG A 8 -21.27 -0.83 3.08
CA ARG A 8 -20.22 -0.94 2.06
C ARG A 8 -19.46 -2.24 2.35
N PRO A 9 -19.15 -3.07 1.35
CA PRO A 9 -18.23 -4.19 1.58
C PRO A 9 -17.00 -3.62 2.29
N ALA A 10 -16.61 -4.24 3.41
CA ALA A 10 -15.47 -3.78 4.18
C ALA A 10 -14.23 -3.96 3.29
N GLY A 11 -13.71 -2.85 2.77
CA GLY A 11 -12.47 -2.87 1.99
C GLY A 11 -11.31 -3.34 2.86
N ALA A 12 -10.29 -3.92 2.23
CA ALA A 12 -9.10 -4.37 2.93
C ALA A 12 -8.16 -3.18 3.21
N PHE A 13 -7.50 -3.18 4.38
CA PHE A 13 -6.54 -2.15 4.79
C PHE A 13 -5.32 -2.76 5.46
N ALA A 14 -4.14 -2.17 5.24
CA ALA A 14 -2.92 -2.48 5.96
C ALA A 14 -2.09 -1.21 6.19
N SER A 15 -1.27 -1.20 7.24
CA SER A 15 -0.31 -0.13 7.47
C SER A 15 1.05 -0.67 7.88
N TYR A 16 2.08 0.10 7.56
CA TYR A 16 3.45 -0.08 8.00
C TYR A 16 3.92 1.22 8.63
N ALA A 17 4.60 1.14 9.77
CA ALA A 17 5.25 2.29 10.39
C ALA A 17 6.72 1.94 10.60
N SER A 18 7.62 2.78 10.09
CA SER A 18 9.04 2.65 10.41
C SER A 18 9.27 3.23 11.81
N PRO A 19 9.98 2.52 12.71
CA PRO A 19 10.31 3.06 14.02
C PRO A 19 11.27 4.25 13.91
N ASP A 20 12.15 4.21 12.90
CA ASP A 20 13.18 5.22 12.64
C ASP A 20 13.06 5.81 11.23
N ALA A 21 13.84 6.84 10.95
CA ALA A 21 13.99 7.39 9.60
C ALA A 21 14.56 6.33 8.64
N LEU A 22 14.10 6.36 7.38
CA LEU A 22 14.71 5.55 6.33
C LEU A 22 15.83 6.36 5.68
N GLU A 23 17.04 5.83 5.71
CA GLU A 23 18.24 6.50 5.16
C GLU A 23 18.53 6.12 3.71
N SER A 24 18.03 4.97 3.27
CA SER A 24 18.25 4.41 1.94
C SER A 24 16.93 3.99 1.29
N PRO A 25 16.86 3.92 -0.05
CA PRO A 25 15.74 3.29 -0.74
C PRO A 25 15.34 1.96 -0.10
N ALA A 26 14.04 1.76 0.08
CA ALA A 26 13.50 0.57 0.73
C ALA A 26 12.37 -0.03 -0.12
N ARG A 27 12.41 -1.34 -0.33
CA ARG A 27 11.37 -2.05 -1.10
C ARG A 27 10.26 -2.51 -0.18
N PHE A 28 9.05 -2.46 -0.69
CA PHE A 28 7.84 -2.86 -0.01
C PHE A 28 7.01 -3.75 -0.93
N ILE A 29 6.24 -4.62 -0.30
CA ILE A 29 5.28 -5.49 -0.98
C ILE A 29 3.94 -5.40 -0.26
N ALA A 30 2.89 -5.16 -1.04
CA ALA A 30 1.52 -5.33 -0.58
C ALA A 30 0.93 -6.60 -1.20
N THR A 31 0.28 -7.42 -0.37
CA THR A 31 -0.34 -8.68 -0.80
C THR A 31 -1.80 -8.67 -0.41
N LEU A 32 -2.69 -8.87 -1.39
CA LEU A 32 -4.12 -9.03 -1.19
C LEU A 32 -4.53 -10.47 -1.47
N LYS A 33 -5.01 -11.15 -0.43
CA LYS A 33 -5.59 -12.49 -0.54
C LYS A 33 -7.08 -12.46 -0.18
N SER A 34 -7.88 -13.35 -0.74
CA SER A 34 -9.25 -13.59 -0.28
C SER A 34 -9.24 -14.21 1.12
N GLU A 35 -10.42 -14.39 1.72
CA GLU A 35 -10.55 -15.11 3.00
C GLU A 35 -10.02 -16.55 2.92
N ASP A 36 -10.16 -17.20 1.76
CA ASP A 36 -9.64 -18.54 1.48
C ASP A 36 -8.13 -18.57 1.16
N GLY A 37 -7.45 -17.43 1.23
CA GLY A 37 -6.01 -17.33 0.96
C GLY A 37 -5.63 -17.28 -0.53
N LEU A 38 -6.60 -17.22 -1.44
CA LEU A 38 -6.36 -17.11 -2.88
C LEU A 38 -5.91 -15.70 -3.29
N ALA A 39 -5.10 -15.61 -4.34
CA ALA A 39 -4.72 -14.32 -4.92
C ALA A 39 -5.95 -13.56 -5.43
N VAL A 40 -6.07 -12.28 -5.07
CA VAL A 40 -7.07 -11.39 -5.67
C VAL A 40 -6.39 -10.58 -6.77
N ALA A 41 -6.22 -11.18 -7.95
CA ALA A 41 -5.54 -10.58 -9.09
C ALA A 41 -6.32 -9.39 -9.69
N GLY A 42 -5.60 -8.41 -10.26
CA GLY A 42 -6.18 -7.25 -10.94
C GLY A 42 -6.92 -6.27 -10.02
N ALA A 43 -6.97 -6.53 -8.71
CA ALA A 43 -7.58 -5.64 -7.74
C ALA A 43 -6.73 -4.38 -7.58
N TRP A 44 -7.40 -3.23 -7.64
CA TRP A 44 -6.78 -1.95 -7.38
C TRP A 44 -6.48 -1.75 -5.90
N VAL A 45 -5.29 -1.22 -5.63
CA VAL A 45 -4.81 -0.87 -4.29
C VAL A 45 -4.24 0.55 -4.30
N SER A 46 -4.71 1.37 -3.37
CA SER A 46 -4.15 2.70 -3.09
C SER A 46 -3.07 2.58 -2.03
N ILE A 47 -1.90 3.14 -2.30
CA ILE A 47 -0.79 3.24 -1.34
C ILE A 47 -0.54 4.71 -1.04
N HIS A 48 -0.46 5.05 0.25
CA HIS A 48 -0.22 6.41 0.74
C HIS A 48 1.01 6.43 1.64
N LEU A 49 1.88 7.40 1.44
CA LEU A 49 3.01 7.71 2.29
C LEU A 49 2.68 8.92 3.16
N HIS A 50 2.89 8.75 4.46
CA HIS A 50 2.91 9.84 5.44
C HIS A 50 4.33 9.97 5.98
N GLY A 51 4.92 11.15 5.86
CA GLY A 51 6.32 11.41 6.19
C GLY A 51 7.16 11.72 4.96
N PRO A 52 8.49 11.81 5.12
CA PRO A 52 9.41 12.17 4.03
C PRO A 52 9.52 11.07 2.96
N GLY A 53 9.96 11.47 1.77
CA GLY A 53 10.22 10.57 0.65
C GLY A 53 9.11 10.50 -0.39
N LEU A 54 9.27 9.58 -1.33
CA LEU A 54 8.37 9.36 -2.46
C LEU A 54 8.13 7.86 -2.63
N LEU A 55 6.98 7.49 -3.17
CA LEU A 55 6.71 6.13 -3.61
C LEU A 55 7.02 6.01 -5.10
N ARG A 56 7.60 4.89 -5.49
CA ARG A 56 7.86 4.52 -6.88
C ARG A 56 7.32 3.12 -7.15
N PRO A 57 6.25 3.00 -7.95
CA PRO A 57 5.81 1.73 -8.55
C PRO A 57 6.95 0.97 -9.24
N GLU A 58 6.90 -0.35 -9.25
CA GLU A 58 7.76 -1.10 -10.17
C GLU A 58 7.25 -0.91 -11.61
N GLY A 59 8.06 -0.30 -12.48
CA GLY A 59 7.72 -0.07 -13.89
C GLY A 59 7.16 1.32 -14.24
N ALA A 60 6.93 2.21 -13.26
CA ALA A 60 6.51 3.60 -13.52
C ALA A 60 7.10 4.58 -12.50
N TYR A 61 7.38 5.82 -12.95
CA TYR A 61 7.82 6.92 -12.08
C TYR A 61 6.68 7.92 -11.93
N ASP A 62 5.95 7.87 -10.81
CA ASP A 62 4.91 8.86 -10.50
C ASP A 62 5.35 9.89 -9.44
N GLY A 63 6.50 9.69 -8.78
CA GLY A 63 7.20 10.71 -7.99
C GLY A 63 6.34 11.40 -6.93
N ARG A 64 5.34 10.71 -6.40
CA ARG A 64 4.33 11.24 -5.46
C ARG A 64 4.36 10.46 -4.16
N GLY A 65 3.84 11.08 -3.09
CA GLY A 65 3.57 10.42 -1.81
C GLY A 65 2.36 9.48 -1.85
N PHE A 66 1.84 9.17 -3.03
CA PHE A 66 0.76 8.20 -3.22
C PHE A 66 0.95 7.50 -4.56
N THR A 67 0.46 6.27 -4.65
CA THR A 67 0.34 5.55 -5.92
C THR A 67 -0.90 4.66 -5.92
N PHE A 68 -1.38 4.32 -7.11
CA PHE A 68 -2.55 3.48 -7.32
C PHE A 68 -2.21 2.43 -8.36
N GLN A 69 -2.21 1.15 -7.96
CA GLN A 69 -1.73 0.06 -8.80
C GLN A 69 -2.65 -1.15 -8.70
N GLN A 70 -2.67 -1.95 -9.75
CA GLN A 70 -3.32 -3.26 -9.73
C GLN A 70 -2.34 -4.30 -9.19
N THR A 71 -2.89 -5.25 -8.44
CA THR A 71 -2.19 -6.48 -8.08
C THR A 71 -1.96 -7.35 -9.32
N ASP A 72 -0.82 -8.02 -9.35
CA ASP A 72 -0.50 -9.05 -10.34
C ASP A 72 -1.32 -10.33 -10.15
N ASP A 73 -1.07 -11.35 -10.98
CA ASP A 73 -1.74 -12.65 -10.92
C ASP A 73 -1.57 -13.37 -9.57
N SER A 74 -0.53 -13.03 -8.81
CA SER A 74 -0.27 -13.56 -7.47
C SER A 74 -0.95 -12.76 -6.35
N GLY A 75 -1.67 -11.69 -6.69
CA GLY A 75 -2.32 -10.78 -5.72
C GLY A 75 -1.31 -9.84 -5.06
N VAL A 76 -0.17 -9.63 -5.70
CA VAL A 76 0.97 -8.87 -5.17
C VAL A 76 1.14 -7.58 -5.97
N LEU A 77 1.60 -6.54 -5.28
CA LEU A 77 2.24 -5.40 -5.92
C LEU A 77 3.49 -5.00 -5.13
N ALA A 78 4.53 -4.60 -5.86
CA ALA A 78 5.78 -4.14 -5.29
C ALA A 78 5.99 -2.65 -5.60
N PHE A 79 6.63 -1.96 -4.66
CA PHE A 79 6.99 -0.57 -4.82
C PHE A 79 8.22 -0.24 -3.98
N THR A 80 8.87 0.86 -4.32
CA THR A 80 10.05 1.35 -3.61
C THR A 80 9.72 2.69 -2.95
N TRP A 81 10.04 2.82 -1.67
CA TRP A 81 10.20 4.13 -1.07
C TRP A 81 11.56 4.70 -1.45
N LEU A 82 11.59 5.97 -1.88
CA LEU A 82 12.80 6.69 -2.23
C LEU A 82 12.97 7.91 -1.33
N PRO A 83 14.21 8.24 -0.93
CA PRO A 83 14.49 9.48 -0.21
C PRO A 83 14.10 10.69 -1.07
N ALA A 84 13.41 11.66 -0.48
CA ALA A 84 13.10 12.92 -1.16
C ALA A 84 14.33 13.84 -1.07
N HIS A 85 14.64 14.53 -2.17
CA HIS A 85 15.84 15.38 -2.32
C HIS A 85 15.95 16.53 -1.28
N ARG A 86 14.92 16.77 -0.46
CA ARG A 86 14.86 17.88 0.50
C ARG A 86 14.76 17.46 1.98
N SER A 87 14.47 16.19 2.28
CA SER A 87 14.49 15.67 3.66
C SER A 87 14.17 14.18 3.67
N THR A 88 14.92 13.42 4.47
CA THR A 88 14.65 12.04 4.90
C THR A 88 14.48 11.95 6.42
N ASP A 89 14.53 13.09 7.11
CA ASP A 89 14.63 13.15 8.55
C ASP A 89 13.24 12.95 9.15
N GLY A 90 12.95 11.72 9.54
CA GLY A 90 11.77 11.38 10.31
C GLY A 90 11.18 10.02 9.95
N PRO A 91 10.39 9.44 10.87
CA PRO A 91 9.72 8.18 10.64
C PRO A 91 8.72 8.32 9.49
N ILE A 92 8.53 7.23 8.74
CA ILE A 92 7.48 7.14 7.72
C ILE A 92 6.36 6.22 8.17
N ARG A 93 5.17 6.45 7.62
CA ARG A 93 4.06 5.49 7.67
C ARG A 93 3.53 5.27 6.26
N ILE A 94 3.26 4.03 5.92
CA ILE A 94 2.69 3.64 4.64
C ILE A 94 1.34 2.99 4.92
N GLY A 95 0.28 3.54 4.32
CA GLY A 95 -1.06 2.95 4.34
C GLY A 95 -1.36 2.31 2.99
N ALA A 96 -2.01 1.16 2.99
CA ALA A 96 -2.50 0.47 1.81
C ALA A 96 -3.99 0.18 1.98
N SER A 97 -4.80 0.42 0.94
CA SER A 97 -6.22 0.12 0.95
C SER A 97 -6.72 -0.41 -0.38
N SER A 98 -7.69 -1.31 -0.34
CA SER A 98 -8.38 -1.84 -1.52
C SER A 98 -9.89 -1.80 -1.30
N ALA A 99 -10.64 -1.47 -2.36
CA ALA A 99 -12.09 -1.62 -2.36
C ALA A 99 -12.53 -3.08 -2.50
N SER A 100 -11.64 -3.95 -3.00
CA SER A 100 -11.88 -5.38 -3.04
C SER A 100 -11.82 -5.96 -1.62
N PRO A 101 -12.74 -6.88 -1.26
CA PRO A 101 -12.68 -7.57 0.01
C PRO A 101 -11.44 -8.49 0.08
N GLY A 102 -10.91 -8.70 1.28
CA GLY A 102 -9.81 -9.63 1.52
C GLY A 102 -8.91 -9.25 2.68
N ASN A 103 -7.80 -9.99 2.81
CA ASN A 103 -6.71 -9.74 3.73
C ASN A 103 -5.59 -9.00 2.98
N LEU A 104 -5.47 -7.70 3.22
CA LEU A 104 -4.36 -6.91 2.74
C LEU A 104 -3.23 -6.94 3.77
N ARG A 105 -2.01 -7.22 3.32
CA ARG A 105 -0.81 -7.16 4.15
C ARG A 105 0.21 -6.26 3.49
N LEU A 106 0.94 -5.52 4.31
CA LEU A 106 2.02 -4.65 3.87
C LEU A 106 3.28 -4.98 4.67
N ARG A 107 4.41 -5.17 3.98
CA ARG A 107 5.70 -5.41 4.64
C ARG A 107 6.84 -4.80 3.85
N ARG A 108 7.92 -4.47 4.57
CA ARG A 108 9.23 -4.15 4.00
C ARG A 108 9.94 -5.44 3.58
N LEU A 109 10.73 -5.37 2.51
CA LEU A 109 11.63 -6.43 2.05
C LEU A 109 13.04 -6.24 2.59
#